data_AF-A0A7C7Q749-F1
#
_entry.id   AF-A0A7C7Q749-F1
#
_cell.length_a   1.000
_cell.length_b   1.000
_cell.length_c   1.000
_cell.angle_alpha   90.00
_cell.angle_beta   90.00
_cell.angle_gamma   90.00
#
_symmetry.space_group_name_H-M   'P 1'
#
loop_
_entity.id
_entity.type
_entity.pdbx_description
1 polymer ?
#
loop_
_entity_poly.entity_id
_entity_poly.type
_entity_poly.pdbx_seq_one_letter_code
_entity_poly.pdbx_strand_id
1 'polypeptide(L)' 'MHLHDNDGTKDEHLLPGHGTVDWSSYMVELGRCGYRRPLMFEAGGPGGYEEVFRELVRVGNHLMELMGHA' A
#
# COMPACT_ATOMS: atom_id res chain seq x y z
N MET A 1 -10.91 2.18 1.96
CA MET A 1 -10.34 0.96 1.37
C MET A 1 -9.19 0.51 2.25
N HIS A 2 -9.07 -0.78 2.50
CA HIS A 2 -7.99 -1.35 3.29
C HIS A 2 -6.88 -1.83 2.35
N LEU A 3 -5.64 -1.47 2.65
CA LEU A 3 -4.47 -1.74 1.84
C LEU A 3 -3.55 -2.67 2.60
N HIS A 4 -3.22 -3.77 1.93
CA HIS A 4 -2.15 -4.67 2.30
C HIS A 4 -1.70 -5.40 1.04
N ASP A 5 -0.51 -5.98 1.12
CA ASP A 5 0.09 -6.79 0.08
C ASP A 5 0.00 -8.27 0.44
N ASN A 6 0.26 -9.13 -0.55
CA ASN A 6 0.40 -10.58 -0.41
C ASN A 6 1.11 -11.17 -1.65
N ASP A 7 1.58 -12.40 -1.53
CA ASP A 7 2.18 -13.16 -2.63
C ASP A 7 1.18 -13.88 -3.55
N GLY A 8 -0.13 -13.66 -3.36
CA GLY A 8 -1.21 -14.32 -4.09
C GLY A 8 -1.56 -15.72 -3.61
N THR A 9 -0.89 -16.25 -2.59
CA THR A 9 -1.14 -17.60 -2.05
C THR A 9 -2.02 -17.60 -0.80
N LYS A 10 -1.97 -16.53 -0.01
CA LYS A 10 -2.79 -16.36 1.21
C LYS A 10 -2.92 -14.88 1.59
N ASP A 11 -3.73 -14.62 2.60
CA ASP A 11 -3.95 -13.27 3.12
C ASP A 11 -2.87 -12.88 4.15
N GLU A 12 -1.75 -12.33 3.68
CA GLU A 12 -0.53 -12.14 4.49
C GLU A 12 -0.44 -10.83 5.24
N HIS A 13 -1.26 -9.83 4.86
CA HIS A 13 -1.27 -8.50 5.47
C HIS A 13 0.11 -7.82 5.42
N LEU A 14 0.85 -8.02 4.33
CA LEU A 14 2.18 -7.44 4.16
C LEU A 14 2.08 -5.94 3.86
N LEU A 15 3.14 -5.19 4.16
CA LEU A 15 3.27 -3.81 3.72
C LEU A 15 3.36 -3.76 2.17
N PRO A 16 2.70 -2.79 1.50
CA PRO A 16 2.83 -2.63 0.05
C PRO A 16 4.29 -2.56 -0.40
N GLY A 17 4.63 -3.41 -1.39
CA GLY A 17 6.00 -3.60 -1.89
C GLY A 17 6.72 -4.82 -1.29
N HIS A 18 6.11 -5.52 -0.33
CA HIS A 18 6.64 -6.77 0.24
C HIS A 18 5.96 -8.03 -0.31
N GLY A 19 4.88 -7.88 -1.09
CA GLY A 19 4.23 -8.97 -1.80
C GLY A 19 4.40 -8.83 -3.31
N THR A 20 3.36 -9.17 -4.05
CA THR A 20 3.37 -9.23 -5.52
C THR A 20 2.35 -8.32 -6.17
N VAL A 21 1.60 -7.54 -5.40
CA VAL A 21 0.64 -6.57 -5.96
C VAL A 21 1.37 -5.49 -6.76
N ASP A 22 0.93 -5.26 -8.00
CA ASP A 22 1.40 -4.13 -8.82
C ASP A 22 0.76 -2.82 -8.34
N TRP A 23 1.36 -2.25 -7.30
CA TRP A 23 0.91 -0.98 -6.70
C TRP A 23 1.02 0.21 -7.65
N SER A 24 1.94 0.18 -8.61
CA SER A 24 2.09 1.25 -9.59
C SER A 24 0.85 1.33 -10.48
N SER A 25 0.49 0.20 -11.12
CA SER A 25 -0.71 0.14 -11.94
C SER A 25 -1.97 0.42 -11.11
N TYR A 26 -2.07 -0.20 -9.92
CA TYR A 26 -3.23 -0.06 -9.06
C TYR A 26 -3.50 1.39 -8.63
N MET A 27 -2.48 2.10 -8.14
CA MET A 27 -2.66 3.46 -7.63
C MET A 27 -2.92 4.48 -8.74
N VAL A 28 -2.31 4.30 -9.91
CA VAL A 28 -2.60 5.12 -11.11
C VAL A 28 -4.07 4.95 -11.52
N GLU A 29 -4.54 3.72 -11.67
CA GLU A 29 -5.92 3.46 -12.09
C GLU A 29 -6.95 3.89 -11.02
N LEU A 30 -6.61 3.74 -9.74
CA LEU A 30 -7.42 4.25 -8.63
C LEU A 30 -7.53 5.79 -8.65
N GLY A 31 -6.46 6.48 -9.05
CA GLY A 31 -6.48 7.92 -9.30
C GLY A 31 -7.42 8.29 -10.45
N ARG A 32 -7.31 7.58 -11.58
CA ARG A 32 -8.12 7.77 -12.80
C ARG A 32 -9.61 7.52 -12.59
N CYS A 33 -9.97 6.55 -11.75
CA CYS A 33 -11.37 6.28 -11.44
C CYS A 33 -12.00 7.33 -10.49
N GLY A 34 -11.22 8.31 -10.05
CA GLY A 34 -11.71 9.41 -9.22
C GLY A 34 -11.94 9.05 -7.76
N TYR A 35 -11.32 7.97 -7.26
CA TYR A 35 -11.44 7.61 -5.85
C TYR A 35 -10.78 8.69 -4.98
N ARG A 36 -11.51 9.18 -3.96
CA ARG A 36 -11.08 10.23 -3.03
C ARG A 36 -11.41 9.92 -1.57
N ARG A 37 -11.81 8.68 -1.28
CA ARG A 37 -12.15 8.24 0.09
C ARG A 37 -10.89 7.75 0.81
N PRO A 38 -10.91 7.56 2.14
CA PRO A 38 -9.73 7.13 2.88
C PRO A 38 -9.11 5.82 2.38
N LEU A 39 -7.78 5.79 2.45
CA LEU A 39 -6.95 4.60 2.37
C LEU A 39 -6.48 4.28 3.79
N MET A 40 -6.67 3.04 4.20
CA MET A 40 -6.30 2.54 5.52
C MET A 40 -5.33 1.40 5.32
N PHE A 41 -4.18 1.43 5.98
CA PHE A 41 -3.29 0.27 5.97
C PHE A 41 -3.81 -0.77 6.94
N GLU A 42 -4.03 -1.99 6.44
CA GLU A 42 -4.32 -3.19 7.22
C GLU A 42 -3.13 -4.12 7.09
N ALA A 43 -1.96 -3.64 7.51
CA ALA A 43 -0.69 -4.28 7.20
C ALA A 43 0.25 -4.26 8.41
N GLY A 44 1.11 -5.28 8.46
CA GLY A 44 2.22 -5.41 9.39
C GLY A 44 3.52 -5.75 8.67
N GLY A 45 4.63 -5.65 9.39
CA GLY A 45 5.95 -6.00 8.89
C GLY A 45 6.77 -6.71 9.95
N PRO A 46 7.90 -7.34 9.57
CA PRO A 46 8.85 -7.83 10.54
C PRO A 46 9.37 -6.66 11.40
N GLY A 47 9.66 -6.95 12.66
CA GLY A 47 10.21 -5.96 13.59
C GLY A 47 9.20 -5.38 14.58
N GLY A 48 9.60 -4.29 15.23
CA GLY A 48 8.80 -3.58 16.24
C GLY A 48 7.91 -2.50 15.62
N TYR A 49 7.00 -1.94 16.43
CA TYR A 49 6.05 -0.92 15.97
C TYR A 49 6.74 0.32 15.35
N GLU A 50 7.93 0.69 15.82
CA GLU A 50 8.66 1.85 15.31
C GLU A 50 9.17 1.63 13.88
N GLU A 51 9.69 0.43 13.60
CA GLU A 51 10.17 0.05 12.28
C GLU A 51 9.00 -0.01 11.29
N VAL A 52 7.91 -0.67 11.68
CA VAL A 52 6.67 -0.74 10.89
C VAL A 52 6.10 0.66 10.64
N PHE A 53 6.10 1.54 11.64
CA PHE A 53 5.58 2.90 11.48
C PHE A 53 6.40 3.72 10.48
N ARG A 54 7.74 3.66 10.56
CA ARG A 54 8.62 4.34 9.59
C ARG A 54 8.37 3.85 8.18
N GLU A 55 8.19 2.54 8.03
CA GLU A 55 7.96 1.92 6.73
C GLU A 55 6.58 2.28 6.17
N LEU A 56 5.53 2.33 7.00
CA LEU A 56 4.21 2.81 6.62
C LEU A 56 4.25 4.26 6.09
N VAL A 57 5.03 5.14 6.73
CA VAL A 57 5.20 6.51 6.24
C VAL A 57 5.89 6.53 4.87
N ARG A 58 6.98 5.74 4.71
CA ARG A 58 7.73 5.64 3.45
C ARG A 58 6.83 5.15 2.31
N VAL A 59 6.16 4.03 2.53
CA VAL A 59 5.28 3.39 1.54
C VAL A 59 4.06 4.26 1.26
N GLY A 60 3.44 4.85 2.28
CA GLY A 60 2.30 5.75 2.11
C GLY A 60 2.62 6.93 1.20
N ASN A 61 3.76 7.60 1.41
CA ASN A 61 4.20 8.68 0.53
C ASN A 61 4.37 8.20 -0.92
N HIS A 62 5.02 7.05 -1.11
CA HIS A 62 5.23 6.50 -2.45
C HIS A 62 3.91 6.17 -3.18
N LEU A 63 2.94 5.57 -2.47
CA LEU A 63 1.62 5.28 -3.05
C LEU A 63 0.85 6.56 -3.43
N MET A 64 1.04 7.66 -2.67
CA MET A 64 0.43 8.95 -3.00
C MET A 64 1.07 9.60 -4.22
N GLU A 65 2.39 9.47 -4.39
CA GLU A 65 3.09 9.90 -5.61
C GLU A 65 2.54 9.18 -6.84
N LEU A 66 2.42 7.85 -6.77
CA LEU A 66 1.87 7.02 -7.86
C LEU A 66 0.44 7.45 -8.25
N MET A 67 -0.41 7.71 -7.26
CA MET A 67 -1.78 8.19 -7.51
C MET A 67 -1.82 9.60 -8.13
N GLY A 68 -0.87 10.47 -7.80
CA GLY A 68 -0.77 11.83 -8.33
C GLY A 68 -0.35 11.90 -9.80
N HIS A 69 0.17 10.80 -10.37
CA HIS A 69 0.53 10.68 -11.79
C HIS A 69 -0.63 10.21 -12.69
N ALA A 70 -1.86 10.12 -12.15
CA ALA A 70 -3.07 9.70 -12.85
C ALA A 70 -3.71 10.78 -13.73
#